data_AF-A0A5K1AA61-F1
#
_entry.id   AF-A0A5K1AA61-F1
#
_cell.length_a   1.000
_cell.length_b   1.000
_cell.length_c   1.000
_cell.angle_alpha   90.00
_cell.angle_beta   90.00
_cell.angle_gamma   90.00
#
_symmetry.space_group_name_H-M   'P 1'
#
loop_
_entity.id
_entity.type
_entity.pdbx_description
1 polymer ?
#
loop_
_entity_poly.entity_id
_entity_poly.type
_entity_poly.pdbx_seq_one_letter_code
_entity_poly.pdbx_strand_id
1 'polypeptide(L)'
;ELGKRFFPRCSDVLNKIVDDDGLGELACLSTGTSDEQVRKRRRYMELQEQLSKAFTEDKEERDRTAMSSCSSSTSVAERGRPRMPRR
;
A
#
# COMPACT_ATOMS: atom_id res chain seq x y z
N GLU A 1 4.52 -8.05 -9.28
CA GLU A 1 5.09 -7.92 -7.91
C GLU A 1 5.26 -6.50 -7.38
N LEU A 2 5.30 -5.44 -8.22
CA LEU A 2 5.56 -4.07 -7.73
C LEU A 2 4.52 -3.59 -6.71
N GLY A 3 3.23 -3.92 -6.90
CA GLY A 3 2.16 -3.57 -5.96
C GLY A 3 2.45 -4.05 -4.54
N LYS A 4 2.85 -5.32 -4.35
CA LYS A 4 3.20 -5.88 -3.03
C LYS A 4 4.38 -5.18 -2.35
N ARG A 5 5.29 -4.56 -3.12
CA ARG A 5 6.46 -3.86 -2.57
C ARG A 5 6.14 -2.44 -2.09
N PHE A 6 5.18 -1.77 -2.73
CA PHE A 6 4.83 -0.38 -2.42
C PHE A 6 3.54 -0.24 -1.62
N PHE A 7 2.60 -1.17 -1.82
CA PHE A 7 1.27 -1.19 -1.24
C PHE A 7 0.90 -2.64 -0.87
N PRO A 8 1.58 -3.22 0.13
CA PRO A 8 1.35 -4.61 0.54
C PRO A 8 -0.11 -4.86 0.92
N ARG A 9 -0.74 -3.94 1.66
CA ARG A 9 -2.13 -4.10 2.13
C ARG A 9 -3.13 -3.96 0.99
N CYS A 10 -2.94 -2.99 0.09
CA CYS A 10 -3.78 -2.90 -1.11
C CYS A 10 -3.69 -4.16 -1.97
N SER A 11 -2.48 -4.71 -2.13
CA SER A 11 -2.30 -5.91 -2.93
C SER A 11 -3.05 -7.11 -2.35
N ASP A 12 -3.12 -7.25 -1.03
CA ASP A 12 -3.85 -8.34 -0.39
C ASP A 12 -5.36 -8.20 -0.56
N VAL A 13 -5.90 -6.98 -0.47
CA VAL A 13 -7.31 -6.71 -0.77
C VAL A 13 -7.62 -7.08 -2.22
N LEU A 14 -6.76 -6.69 -3.17
CA LEU A 14 -6.94 -7.03 -4.58
C LEU A 14 -6.83 -8.54 -4.83
N ASN A 15 -5.92 -9.26 -4.18
CA ASN A 15 -5.81 -10.72 -4.31
C ASN A 15 -7.11 -11.39 -3.84
N LYS A 16 -7.66 -10.97 -2.69
CA LYS A 16 -8.94 -11.49 -2.20
C LYS A 16 -10.11 -11.26 -3.16
N ILE A 17 -10.18 -10.08 -3.77
CA ILE A 17 -11.23 -9.77 -4.76
C ILE A 17 -11.13 -10.70 -5.98
N VAL A 18 -9.90 -11.03 -6.40
CA VAL A 18 -9.65 -11.96 -7.50
C VAL A 18 -9.98 -13.40 -7.10
N ASP A 19 -9.58 -13.82 -5.89
CA ASP A 19 -9.81 -15.18 -5.38
C ASP A 19 -11.29 -15.47 -5.12
N ASP A 20 -12.08 -14.47 -4.68
CA ASP A 20 -13.50 -14.60 -4.34
C ASP A 20 -14.45 -14.39 -5.56
N ASP A 21 -13.95 -14.48 -6.79
CA ASP A 21 -14.68 -14.16 -8.04
C ASP A 21 -15.30 -12.74 -8.05
N GLY A 22 -14.89 -11.87 -7.13
CA GLY A 22 -15.47 -10.54 -6.91
C GLY A 22 -15.31 -9.63 -8.12
N LEU A 23 -14.23 -9.81 -8.91
CA LEU A 23 -13.98 -9.04 -10.13
C LEU A 23 -15.07 -9.25 -11.19
N GLY A 24 -15.62 -10.47 -11.31
CA GLY A 24 -16.70 -10.80 -12.23
C GLY A 24 -18.03 -10.16 -11.78
N GLU A 25 -18.28 -10.13 -10.47
CA GLU A 25 -19.43 -9.43 -9.90
C GLU A 25 -19.37 -7.91 -10.11
N LEU A 26 -18.18 -7.31 -9.98
CA LEU A 26 -17.94 -5.91 -10.29
C LEU A 26 -18.21 -5.61 -11.78
N ALA A 27 -17.71 -6.45 -12.69
CA ALA A 27 -17.93 -6.27 -14.13
C ALA A 27 -19.42 -6.39 -14.51
N CYS A 28 -20.16 -7.25 -13.81
CA CYS A 28 -21.58 -7.53 -14.04
C CYS A 28 -22.53 -6.49 -13.40
N LEU A 29 -22.00 -5.48 -12.70
CA LEU A 29 -22.80 -4.35 -12.18
C LEU A 29 -23.59 -3.62 -13.27
N SER A 30 -23.11 -3.63 -14.51
CA SER A 30 -23.75 -2.94 -15.63
C SER A 30 -24.88 -3.73 -16.31
N THR A 31 -25.00 -5.04 -16.07
CA THR A 31 -25.85 -5.94 -16.89
C THR A 31 -26.86 -6.78 -16.10
N GLY A 32 -26.96 -6.60 -14.78
CA GLY A 32 -27.85 -7.39 -13.90
C GLY A 32 -29.26 -6.82 -13.72
N THR A 33 -30.16 -7.63 -13.14
CA THR A 33 -31.52 -7.23 -12.73
C THR A 33 -31.48 -6.21 -11.57
N SER A 34 -32.57 -5.47 -11.34
CA SER A 34 -32.61 -4.35 -10.38
C SER A 34 -32.20 -4.74 -8.95
N ASP A 35 -32.68 -5.88 -8.44
CA ASP A 35 -32.34 -6.36 -7.08
C ASP A 35 -30.89 -6.86 -6.98
N GLU A 36 -30.39 -7.51 -8.03
CA GLU A 36 -29.01 -7.97 -8.10
C GLU A 36 -28.04 -6.79 -8.15
N GLN A 37 -28.41 -5.71 -8.85
CA GLN A 37 -27.61 -4.49 -8.90
C GLN A 37 -27.51 -3.80 -7.53
N VAL A 38 -28.58 -3.77 -6.74
CA VAL A 38 -28.53 -3.17 -5.39
C VAL A 38 -27.58 -3.95 -4.49
N ARG A 39 -27.66 -5.29 -4.51
CA ARG A 39 -26.75 -6.15 -3.72
C ARG A 39 -25.30 -6.01 -4.18
N LYS A 40 -25.04 -6.04 -5.50
CA LYS A 40 -23.70 -5.87 -6.07
C LYS A 40 -23.13 -4.49 -5.77
N ARG A 41 -23.93 -3.41 -5.82
CA ARG A 41 -23.50 -2.05 -5.46
C ARG A 41 -23.06 -1.95 -4.00
N ARG A 42 -23.79 -2.60 -3.09
CA ARG A 42 -23.40 -2.65 -1.69
C ARG A 42 -22.05 -3.34 -1.51
N ARG A 43 -21.86 -4.52 -2.10
CA ARG A 43 -20.57 -5.25 -2.04
C ARG A 43 -19.44 -4.41 -2.63
N TYR A 44 -19.69 -3.71 -3.75
CA TYR A 44 -18.72 -2.80 -4.35
C TYR A 44 -18.31 -1.66 -3.41
N MET A 45 -19.26 -1.00 -2.75
CA MET A 45 -18.96 0.07 -1.79
C MET A 45 -18.10 -0.43 -0.62
N GLU A 46 -18.42 -1.61 -0.07
CA GLU A 46 -17.63 -2.23 0.99
C GLU A 46 -16.19 -2.55 0.54
N LEU A 47 -16.02 -3.07 -0.69
CA LEU A 47 -14.70 -3.30 -1.27
C LEU A 47 -13.93 -2.00 -1.53
N GLN A 48 -14.61 -0.97 -2.02
CA GLN A 48 -14.01 0.34 -2.27
C GLN A 48 -13.54 1.00 -0.96
N GLU A 49 -14.31 0.87 0.12
CA GLU A 49 -13.93 1.33 1.45
C GLU A 49 -12.69 0.60 1.96
N GLN A 50 -12.66 -0.73 1.88
CA GLN A 50 -11.51 -1.53 2.28
C GLN A 50 -10.24 -1.16 1.50
N LEU A 51 -10.36 -0.95 0.19
CA LEU A 51 -9.24 -0.57 -0.65
C LEU A 51 -8.72 0.83 -0.31
N SER A 52 -9.62 1.79 -0.09
CA SER A 52 -9.28 3.17 0.31
C SER A 52 -8.56 3.21 1.66
N LYS A 53 -9.05 2.45 2.63
CA LYS A 53 -8.42 2.31 3.95
C LYS A 53 -7.02 1.72 3.83
N ALA A 54 -6.88 0.58 3.13
CA ALA A 54 -5.60 -0.07 2.93
C ALA A 54 -4.59 0.85 2.23
N PHE A 55 -5.05 1.63 1.24
CA PHE A 55 -4.22 2.60 0.54
C PHE A 55 -3.70 3.70 1.44
N THR A 56 -4.58 4.25 2.29
CA THR A 56 -4.21 5.31 3.24
C THR A 56 -3.16 4.80 4.21
N GLU A 57 -3.34 3.59 4.74
CA GLU A 57 -2.40 2.99 5.68
C GLU A 57 -1.05 2.65 5.04
N ASP A 58 -1.04 2.08 3.83
CA ASP A 58 0.19 1.81 3.08
C ASP A 58 0.96 3.11 2.77
N LYS A 59 0.24 4.17 2.44
CA LYS A 59 0.82 5.50 2.20
C LYS A 59 1.45 6.08 3.47
N GLU A 60 0.73 6.08 4.59
CA GLU A 60 1.25 6.59 5.86
C GLU A 60 2.51 5.84 6.30
N GLU A 61 2.55 4.52 6.17
CA GLU A 61 3.72 3.72 6.55
C GLU A 61 4.92 4.02 5.65
N ARG A 62 4.69 4.19 4.33
CA ARG A 62 5.74 4.64 3.40
C ARG A 62 6.28 6.02 3.76
N ASP A 63 5.41 6.96 4.11
CA ASP A 63 5.82 8.32 4.47
C ASP A 63 6.64 8.32 5.78
N ARG A 64 6.24 7.51 6.78
CA ARG A 64 7.00 7.33 8.04
C ARG A 64 8.37 6.71 7.83
N THR A 65 8.47 5.66 7.03
CA THR A 65 9.74 4.98 6.74
C THR A 65 10.68 5.87 5.93
N ALA A 66 10.15 6.68 5.02
CA ALA A 66 10.93 7.69 4.30
C ALA A 66 11.53 8.75 5.25
N MET A 67 10.77 9.24 6.23
CA MET A 67 11.28 10.20 7.23
C MET A 67 12.27 9.57 8.23
N SER A 68 12.07 8.31 8.61
CA SER A 68 13.02 7.62 9.52
C SER A 68 14.37 7.36 8.86
N SER A 69 14.38 7.16 7.53
CA SER A 69 15.60 6.91 6.76
C SER A 69 16.52 8.13 6.67
N CYS A 70 16.01 9.37 6.82
CA CYS A 70 16.83 10.58 6.79
C CYS A 70 17.52 10.91 8.13
N SER A 71 17.15 10.23 9.22
CA SER A 71 17.64 10.52 10.57
C SER A 71 18.91 9.73 10.96
N SER A 72 19.44 8.89 10.07
CA SER A 72 20.68 8.13 10.30
C SER A 72 21.89 8.88 9.74
N SER A 73 22.22 10.03 10.30
CA SER A 73 23.53 10.66 10.14
C SER A 73 24.30 10.54 11.45
N THR A 74 24.98 9.42 11.64
CA THR A 74 26.04 9.29 12.66
C THR A 74 27.25 10.08 12.18
N SER A 75 27.27 11.40 12.43
CA SER A 75 28.55 12.09 12.56
C SER A 75 29.14 11.71 13.92
N VAL A 76 29.72 10.51 13.97
CA VAL A 76 30.77 10.22 14.94
C VAL A 76 31.88 11.22 14.66
N ALA A 77 31.85 12.34 15.35
CA ALA A 77 32.96 13.27 15.42
C ALA A 77 34.10 12.53 16.10
N GLU A 78 34.88 11.84 15.28
CA GLU A 78 36.12 11.19 15.56
C GLU A 78 37.09 12.26 16.11
N ARG A 79 37.01 12.53 17.42
CA ARG A 79 37.99 13.33 18.14
C ARG A 79 39.21 12.44 18.35
N GLY A 80 39.96 12.22 17.26
CA GLY A 80 41.13 11.37 17.25
C GLY A 80 41.74 11.17 15.86
N ARG A 81 41.98 12.25 15.10
CA ARG A 81 42.79 12.16 13.87
C ARG A 81 44.28 12.25 14.21
N PRO A 82 45.11 11.20 14.03
CA PRO A 82 46.53 11.43 13.87
C PRO A 82 46.77 11.96 12.45
N ARG A 83 47.47 13.08 12.34
CA ARG A 83 48.00 13.61 11.08
C ARG A 83 49.01 12.60 10.51
N MET A 84 48.74 12.05 9.33
CA MET A 84 49.76 11.37 8.52
C MET A 84 50.55 12.41 7.71
N PRO A 85 51.89 12.39 7.74
CA PRO A 85 52.71 13.20 6.85
C PRO A 85 52.71 12.58 5.44
N ARG A 86 52.44 13.40 4.42
CA ARG A 86 52.61 12.99 3.02
C ARG A 86 54.11 12.94 2.73
N ARG A 87 54.59 11.81 2.22
CA ARG A 87 55.90 11.67 1.58
C ARG A 87 55.98 12.50 0.30
#